data_AF-A0A524CNV5-F1
#
_entry.id   AF-A0A524CNV5-F1
#
_cell.length_a   1.000
_cell.length_b   1.000
_cell.length_c   1.000
_cell.angle_alpha   90.00
_cell.angle_beta   90.00
_cell.angle_gamma   90.00
#
_symmetry.space_group_name_H-M   'P 1'
#
loop_
_entity.id
_entity.type
_entity.pdbx_description
1 polymer ?
#
loop_
_entity_poly.entity_id
_entity_poly.type
_entity_poly.pdbx_seq_one_letter_code
_entity_poly.pdbx_strand_id
1 'polypeptide(L)'
;AAEEEMMTRLEEYGLEKVDKGIIVGPEATILNEALTNKLRAFSLFTPVLEIPTPEGGAAIIEVLNEIYGLEIETSKLIEEGKEIKAKMLELAEKAQQYQRQQQLPQEPKDRYTQYFQ
;
A
#
# COMPACT_ATOMS: atom_id res chain seq x y z
N ALA A 1 -12.76 15.15 7.47
CA ALA A 1 -13.98 14.44 7.00
C ALA A 1 -14.77 13.80 8.15
N ALA A 2 -14.16 13.48 9.30
CA ALA A 2 -14.93 13.12 10.49
C ALA A 2 -15.50 14.37 11.20
N GLU A 3 -16.69 14.24 11.78
CA GLU A 3 -17.27 15.22 12.71
C GLU A 3 -16.38 15.33 13.98
N GLU A 4 -16.29 16.51 14.60
CA GLU A 4 -15.39 16.76 15.74
C GLU A 4 -15.57 15.75 16.88
N GLU A 5 -16.81 15.39 17.21
CA GLU A 5 -17.13 14.41 18.25
C GLU A 5 -16.58 13.01 17.93
N MET A 6 -16.58 12.62 16.65
CA MET A 6 -16.02 11.35 16.21
C MET A 6 -14.49 11.36 16.26
N MET A 7 -13.87 12.51 15.99
CA MET A 7 -12.40 12.63 16.05
C MET A 7 -11.91 12.45 17.49
N THR A 8 -12.54 13.09 18.47
CA THR A 8 -12.19 12.92 19.89
C THR A 8 -12.26 11.46 20.32
N ARG A 9 -13.29 10.72 19.87
CA ARG A 9 -13.41 9.29 20.16
C ARG A 9 -12.31 8.46 19.49
N LEU A 10 -11.92 8.78 18.26
CA LEU A 10 -10.87 8.06 17.56
C LEU A 10 -9.49 8.28 18.19
N GLU A 11 -9.22 9.47 18.74
CA GLU A 11 -7.99 9.77 19.48
C GLU A 11 -7.84 8.92 20.76
N GLU A 12 -8.95 8.52 21.39
CA GLU A 12 -8.93 7.59 22.55
C GLU A 12 -8.37 6.20 22.19
N TYR A 13 -8.46 5.80 20.92
CA TYR A 13 -7.86 4.56 20.38
C TYR A 13 -6.45 4.77 19.82
N GLY A 14 -5.80 5.90 20.14
CA GLY A 14 -4.43 6.20 19.70
C GLY A 14 -4.32 6.54 18.21
N LEU A 15 -5.42 6.87 17.53
CA LEU A 15 -5.39 7.27 16.13
C LEU A 15 -4.99 8.74 15.99
N GLU A 16 -4.04 8.99 15.08
CA GLU A 16 -3.62 10.34 14.73
C GLU A 16 -4.45 10.90 13.57
N LYS A 17 -4.79 12.18 13.66
CA LYS A 17 -5.50 12.89 12.60
C LYS A 17 -4.56 13.19 11.43
N VAL A 18 -5.01 12.89 10.22
CA VAL A 18 -4.37 13.39 9.00
C VAL A 18 -4.76 14.85 8.80
N ASP A 19 -3.80 15.77 9.00
CA ASP A 19 -4.04 17.22 8.93
C ASP A 19 -4.29 17.74 7.51
N LYS A 20 -3.57 17.20 6.52
CA LYS A 20 -3.60 17.68 5.13
C LYS A 20 -3.46 16.52 4.16
N GLY A 21 -4.28 16.52 3.12
CA GLY A 21 -4.24 15.52 2.06
C GLY A 21 -5.47 15.60 1.16
N ILE A 22 -5.43 14.85 0.06
CA ILE A 22 -6.57 14.66 -0.84
C ILE A 22 -6.83 13.15 -0.91
N ILE A 23 -8.06 12.74 -0.63
CA ILE A 23 -8.50 11.35 -0.83
C ILE A 23 -9.05 11.26 -2.25
N VAL A 24 -8.57 10.29 -3.02
CA VAL A 24 -9.00 10.01 -4.39
C VAL A 24 -9.40 8.54 -4.51
N GLY A 25 -10.13 8.20 -5.57
CA GLY A 25 -10.57 6.81 -5.81
C GLY A 25 -11.98 6.52 -5.27
N PRO A 26 -12.41 5.26 -5.29
CA PRO A 26 -13.75 4.86 -4.86
C PRO A 26 -14.03 5.18 -3.38
N GLU A 27 -13.02 5.19 -2.53
CA GLU A 27 -13.10 5.52 -1.11
C GLU A 27 -13.54 6.98 -0.90
N ALA A 28 -13.05 7.88 -1.76
CA ALA A 28 -13.45 9.29 -1.75
C ALA A 28 -14.95 9.44 -2.10
N THR A 29 -15.42 8.68 -3.09
CA THR A 29 -16.84 8.68 -3.48
C THR A 29 -17.71 8.17 -2.34
N ILE A 30 -17.32 7.05 -1.70
CA ILE A 30 -18.06 6.49 -0.55
C ILE A 30 -18.13 7.50 0.59
N LEU A 31 -17.02 8.16 0.92
CA LEU A 31 -16.96 9.15 1.99
C LEU A 31 -17.81 10.39 1.67
N ASN A 32 -17.78 10.88 0.42
CA ASN A 32 -18.61 12.00 -0.02
C ASN A 32 -20.11 11.66 0.02
N GLU A 33 -20.48 10.45 -0.38
CA GLU A 33 -21.88 10.00 -0.32
C GLU A 33 -22.35 9.87 1.14
N ALA A 34 -21.51 9.31 2.01
CA ALA A 34 -21.81 9.20 3.44
C ALA A 34 -22.03 10.58 4.08
N LEU A 35 -21.17 11.55 3.78
CA LEU A 35 -21.31 12.94 4.23
C LEU A 35 -22.62 13.57 3.72
N THR A 36 -22.93 13.38 2.44
CA THR A 36 -24.16 13.90 1.81
C THR A 36 -25.42 13.32 2.48
N ASN A 37 -25.38 12.05 2.87
CA ASN A 37 -26.48 11.35 3.53
C ASN A 37 -26.46 11.46 5.07
N LYS A 38 -25.63 12.33 5.64
CA LYS A 38 -25.50 12.53 7.10
C LYS A 38 -25.17 11.24 7.86
N LEU A 39 -24.38 10.38 7.25
CA LEU A 39 -23.81 9.19 7.88
C LEU A 39 -22.49 9.57 8.55
N ARG A 40 -22.28 9.03 9.76
CA ARG A 40 -21.00 9.17 10.47
C ARG A 40 -19.98 8.24 9.83
N ALA A 41 -19.14 8.80 8.96
CA ALA A 41 -18.08 8.08 8.27
C ALA A 41 -16.70 8.62 8.66
N PHE A 42 -15.72 7.72 8.67
CA PHE A 42 -14.30 8.02 8.84
C PHE A 42 -13.49 7.09 7.94
N SER A 43 -12.22 7.43 7.74
CA SER A 43 -11.28 6.63 6.95
C SER A 43 -10.03 6.43 7.77
N LEU A 44 -9.53 5.19 7.80
CA LEU A 44 -8.31 4.79 8.47
C LEU A 44 -7.21 4.61 7.44
N PHE A 45 -6.02 5.10 7.76
CA PHE A 45 -4.86 5.04 6.89
C PHE A 45 -3.70 4.37 7.63
N THR A 46 -2.91 3.62 6.87
CA THR A 46 -1.62 3.08 7.32
C THR A 46 -0.57 3.43 6.27
N PRO A 47 0.68 3.73 6.67
CA PRO A 47 1.78 3.79 5.73
C PRO A 47 1.92 2.47 4.97
N VAL A 48 2.23 2.56 3.68
CA VAL A 48 2.48 1.41 2.81
C VAL A 48 3.78 1.60 2.04
N LEU A 49 4.43 0.48 1.72
CA LEU A 49 5.56 0.44 0.81
C LEU A 49 5.10 -0.01 -0.59
N GLU A 50 5.98 0.06 -1.58
CA GLU A 50 5.74 -0.50 -2.94
C GLU A 50 5.75 -2.04 -2.98
N ILE A 51 5.69 -2.68 -1.81
CA ILE A 51 5.62 -4.12 -1.62
C ILE A 51 4.46 -4.44 -0.67
N PRO A 52 3.91 -5.67 -0.72
CA PRO A 52 2.85 -6.07 0.20
C PRO A 52 3.24 -5.77 1.65
N THR A 53 2.36 -5.04 2.34
CA THR A 53 2.54 -4.57 3.73
C THR A 53 1.37 -5.10 4.57
N PRO A 54 1.28 -6.42 4.84
CA PRO A 54 0.18 -7.02 5.58
C PRO A 54 0.06 -6.48 7.01
N GLU A 55 1.17 -6.01 7.59
CA GLU A 55 1.22 -5.45 8.94
C GLU A 55 0.36 -4.19 9.06
N GLY A 56 0.29 -3.36 8.02
CA GLY A 56 -0.57 -2.18 8.01
C GLY A 56 -2.06 -2.54 7.99
N GLY A 57 -2.43 -3.58 7.24
CA GLY A 57 -3.80 -4.10 7.24
C GLY A 57 -4.19 -4.70 8.59
N ALA A 58 -3.26 -5.44 9.22
CA ALA A 58 -3.46 -5.99 10.55
C ALA A 58 -3.68 -4.90 11.61
N ALA A 59 -2.87 -3.84 11.59
CA ALA A 59 -3.02 -2.71 12.51
C ALA A 59 -4.40 -2.01 12.38
N ILE A 60 -4.90 -1.85 11.16
CA ILE A 60 -6.26 -1.31 10.94
C ILE A 60 -7.32 -2.23 11.56
N ILE A 61 -7.19 -3.55 11.38
CA ILE A 61 -8.13 -4.52 11.95
C ILE A 61 -8.08 -4.51 13.48
N GLU A 62 -6.90 -4.39 14.07
CA GLU A 62 -6.73 -4.29 15.53
C GLU A 62 -7.49 -3.10 16.10
N VAL A 63 -7.34 -1.92 15.47
CA VAL A 63 -8.12 -0.73 15.85
C VAL A 63 -9.62 -0.94 15.67
N LEU A 64 -10.05 -1.61 14.60
CA LEU A 64 -11.48 -1.92 14.39
C LEU A 64 -12.02 -2.90 15.43
N ASN A 65 -11.21 -3.86 15.88
CA ASN A 65 -11.55 -4.74 16.99
C ASN A 65 -11.82 -3.93 18.27
N GLU A 66 -11.01 -2.92 18.56
CA GLU A 66 -11.20 -2.05 19.73
C GLU A 66 -12.44 -1.16 19.60
N ILE A 67 -12.63 -0.48 18.45
CA ILE A 67 -13.74 0.46 18.24
C ILE A 67 -15.10 -0.25 18.27
N TYR A 68 -15.19 -1.45 17.70
CA TYR A 68 -16.46 -2.15 17.49
C TYR A 68 -16.64 -3.40 18.35
N GLY A 69 -15.65 -3.74 19.19
CA GLY A 69 -15.68 -4.96 20.01
C GLY A 69 -15.66 -6.24 19.17
N LEU A 70 -14.89 -6.24 18.08
CA LEU A 70 -14.73 -7.41 17.20
C LEU A 70 -13.59 -8.30 17.70
N GLU A 71 -13.61 -9.57 17.30
CA GLU A 71 -12.59 -10.57 17.67
C GLU A 71 -11.92 -11.15 16.40
N ILE A 72 -11.49 -10.28 15.49
CA ILE A 72 -10.87 -10.70 14.23
C ILE A 72 -9.38 -10.98 14.45
N GLU A 73 -8.97 -12.23 14.25
CA GLU A 73 -7.57 -12.64 14.30
C GLU A 73 -6.83 -12.29 12.99
N THR A 74 -5.64 -11.69 13.11
CA THR A 74 -4.83 -11.22 11.96
C THR A 74 -3.60 -12.09 11.68
N SER A 75 -3.37 -13.16 12.45
CA SER A 75 -2.19 -14.03 12.33
C SER A 75 -2.00 -14.59 10.92
N LYS A 76 -3.08 -15.12 10.34
CA LYS A 76 -3.10 -15.68 8.99
C LYS A 76 -2.89 -14.63 7.90
N LEU A 77 -3.43 -13.42 8.08
CA LEU A 77 -3.19 -12.29 7.17
C LEU A 77 -1.70 -11.93 7.11
N ILE A 78 -1.04 -11.91 8.28
CA ILE A 78 0.39 -11.62 8.39
C ILE A 78 1.22 -12.75 7.77
N GLU A 79 0.88 -14.02 8.05
CA GLU A 79 1.57 -15.18 7.52
C GLU A 79 1.52 -15.24 5.99
N GLU A 80 0.31 -15.23 5.41
CA GLU A 80 0.12 -15.30 3.95
C GLU A 80 0.71 -14.06 3.26
N GLY A 81 0.58 -12.88 3.87
CA GLY A 81 1.17 -11.65 3.36
C GLY A 81 2.70 -11.69 3.26
N LYS A 82 3.37 -12.32 4.23
CA LYS A 82 4.82 -12.54 4.19
C LYS A 82 5.23 -13.47 3.05
N GLU A 83 4.44 -14.52 2.79
CA GLU A 83 4.69 -15.41 1.65
C GLU A 83 4.57 -14.67 0.31
N ILE A 84 3.51 -13.87 0.14
CA ILE A 84 3.30 -13.08 -1.09
C ILE A 84 4.45 -12.09 -1.27
N LYS A 85 4.86 -11.40 -0.20
CA LYS A 85 6.00 -10.48 -0.20
C LYS A 85 7.29 -11.18 -0.63
N ALA A 86 7.58 -12.37 -0.09
CA ALA A 86 8.76 -13.14 -0.46
C ALA A 86 8.76 -13.52 -1.95
N LYS A 87 7.62 -13.99 -2.48
CA LYS A 87 7.47 -14.33 -3.91
C LYS A 87 7.65 -13.11 -4.81
N MET A 88 7.12 -11.95 -4.42
CA MET A 88 7.30 -10.71 -5.19
C MET A 88 8.77 -10.27 -5.23
N LEU A 89 9.48 -10.37 -4.10
CA LEU A 89 10.90 -10.02 -4.05
C LEU A 89 11.75 -10.97 -4.90
N GLU A 90 11.46 -12.27 -4.88
CA GLU A 90 12.13 -13.26 -5.72
C GLU A 90 11.92 -12.96 -7.22
N LEU A 91 10.69 -12.61 -7.62
CA LEU A 91 10.37 -12.24 -9.00
C LEU A 91 11.09 -10.95 -9.42
N ALA A 92 11.15 -9.95 -8.55
CA ALA A 92 11.86 -8.71 -8.80
C ALA A 92 13.37 -8.95 -8.98
N GLU A 93 13.97 -9.80 -8.14
CA GLU A 93 15.39 -10.16 -8.26
C GLU A 93 15.67 -10.86 -9.58
N LYS A 94 14.85 -11.86 -9.95
CA LYS A 94 14.97 -12.56 -11.24
C LYS A 94 14.88 -11.59 -12.40
N ALA A 95 13.89 -10.69 -12.41
CA ALA A 95 13.74 -9.68 -13.45
C ALA A 95 14.98 -8.78 -13.59
N GLN A 96 15.57 -8.34 -12.47
CA GLN A 96 16.81 -7.56 -12.48
C GLN A 96 18.01 -8.35 -13.02
N GLN A 97 18.13 -9.63 -12.68
CA GLN A 97 19.18 -10.50 -13.21
C GLN A 97 19.06 -10.67 -14.73
N TYR A 98 17.85 -10.91 -15.25
CA TYR A 98 17.60 -11.01 -16.70
C TYR A 98 17.90 -9.70 -17.44
N GLN A 99 17.58 -8.55 -16.85
CA GLN A 99 17.91 -7.25 -17.44
C GLN A 99 19.43 -7.02 -17.51
N ARG A 100 20.19 -7.37 -16.46
CA ARG A 100 21.65 -7.27 -16.46
C ARG A 100 22.31 -8.20 -17.49
N GLN A 101 21.80 -9.42 -17.63
CA GLN A 101 22.30 -10.36 -18.65
C GLN A 101 22.03 -9.85 -20.08
N GLN A 102 20.92 -9.17 -20.33
CA GLN A 102 20.62 -8.58 -21.64
C GLN A 102 21.41 -7.29 -21.94
N GLN A 103 22.01 -6.66 -20.92
CA GLN A 103 22.84 -5.46 -21.08
C GLN A 103 24.33 -5.77 -21.32
N LEU A 104 24.70 -7.01 -21.65
CA LEU A 104 26.05 -7.35 -22.14
C LEU A 104 26.38 -6.49 -23.38
N PRO A 105 27.62 -5.94 -23.50
CA PRO A 105 27.96 -5.02 -24.57
C PRO A 105 27.78 -5.67 -25.94
N GLN A 106 27.04 -4.97 -26.82
CA GLN A 106 27.04 -5.24 -28.25
C GLN A 106 28.49 -5.21 -28.75
N GLU A 107 28.89 -6.20 -29.55
CA GLU A 107 30.21 -6.27 -30.19
C GLU A 107 30.61 -4.90 -30.79
N PRO A 108 31.90 -4.53 -30.75
CA PRO A 108 32.34 -3.23 -31.22
C PRO A 108 31.92 -3.02 -32.67
N LYS A 109 31.17 -1.94 -32.92
CA LYS A 109 30.70 -1.46 -34.23
C LYS A 109 31.84 -0.95 -35.14
N ASP A 110 33.01 -1.58 -35.11
CA ASP A 110 34.20 -1.16 -35.88
C ASP A 110 34.49 -2.03 -37.11
N ARG A 111 33.57 -2.91 -37.51
CA ARG A 111 33.74 -3.73 -38.74
C ARG A 111 33.09 -3.16 -40.01
N TYR A 112 32.22 -2.15 -39.92
CA TYR A 112 31.49 -1.63 -41.09
C TYR A 112 32.14 -0.40 -41.75
N THR A 113 33.11 0.25 -41.11
CA THR A 113 33.75 1.47 -41.61
C THR A 113 34.96 1.21 -42.52
N GLN A 114 35.33 -0.06 -42.77
CA GLN A 114 36.55 -0.41 -43.54
C GLN A 114 36.33 -0.59 -45.05
N TYR A 115 35.08 -0.53 -45.54
CA TYR A 115 34.77 -0.79 -46.96
C TYR A 115 34.45 0.46 -47.78
N PHE A 116 34.52 1.65 -47.15
CA PHE A 116 34.30 2.94 -47.80
C PHE A 116 35.50 3.86 -47.55
N GLN A 117 36.67 3.48 -48.08
CA GLN A 117 37.77 4.39 -48.36
C GLN A 117 38.07 4.33 -49.86
#